data_AF-A0A398AD60-F1
#
_entry.id   AF-A0A398AD60-F1
#
_cell.length_a   1.000
_cell.length_b   1.000
_cell.length_c   1.000
_cell.angle_alpha   90.00
_cell.angle_beta   90.00
_cell.angle_gamma   90.00
#
_symmetry.space_group_name_H-M   'P 1'
#
loop_
_entity.id
_entity.type
_entity.pdbx_description
1 polymer ?
#
loop_
_entity_poly.entity_id
_entity_poly.type
_entity_poly.pdbx_seq_one_letter_code
_entity_poly.pdbx_strand_id
1 'polypeptide(L)'
;MLDCCEPLEVVKAKGISFGKVVCLAHCTGAKVEAFSTNQTTIADFRNFVIKCSSSENCHLISSYDRGVFKQTGSGHFSPIGGYNAERDMALILDVARFKYPPHWVPLKLLWEAMDSIDQSTGKRRGFMLISRPHREPGLLYTLCCKDESWINIAKYLKEDVPRLVSSQHVDSVEKIISVVFKSLPSNFNTFIRWVAEIRITEDAKENLSAEEKSRLNLKQVVLKEVHETELFKHISKFLSSVGYEDSMTFAAAKACCQGAEILSGCSSIEFCCREVKCVNGAVEVEGTVVTGVVVRDGSEQNVDLLVPSTQTDCEYGPEATYPAGNDLFTVLLLALPPQTWSGIKDQALMNEMKQLISMAFLPTMLQEEVLHLRRQLQLLKRCQENKEEEDLAAPAY
;
A
#
# COMPACT_ATOMS: atom_id res chain seq x y z
N MET A 1 -0.45 7.06 1.24
CA MET A 1 0.18 6.35 0.09
C MET A 1 1.70 6.17 0.27
N LEU A 2 2.38 6.94 1.15
CA LEU A 2 3.83 6.84 1.38
C LEU A 2 4.21 6.31 2.78
N ASP A 3 3.30 5.60 3.45
CA ASP A 3 3.51 5.25 4.87
C ASP A 3 4.01 3.81 5.06
N CYS A 4 4.32 3.06 4.01
CA CYS A 4 4.93 1.72 4.14
C CYS A 4 6.45 1.87 4.14
N CYS A 5 7.18 1.13 4.97
CA CYS A 5 8.66 1.13 5.06
C CYS A 5 9.34 2.37 5.66
N GLU A 6 8.89 3.60 5.41
CA GLU A 6 9.47 4.82 6.02
C GLU A 6 8.42 5.94 6.15
N PRO A 7 8.23 6.55 7.34
CA PRO A 7 7.29 7.67 7.49
C PRO A 7 7.71 8.91 6.68
N LEU A 8 6.72 9.60 6.10
CA LEU A 8 6.95 10.79 5.28
C LEU A 8 7.74 11.90 6.00
N GLU A 9 7.51 12.11 7.30
CA GLU A 9 8.23 13.12 8.08
C GLU A 9 9.72 12.81 8.20
N VAL A 10 10.09 11.53 8.29
CA VAL A 10 11.49 11.11 8.27
C VAL A 10 12.10 11.36 6.89
N VAL A 11 11.37 11.01 5.82
CA VAL A 11 11.81 11.26 4.43
C VAL A 11 12.02 12.75 4.17
N LYS A 12 11.13 13.63 4.67
CA LYS A 12 11.27 15.09 4.55
C LYS A 12 12.52 15.62 5.25
N ALA A 13 12.82 15.09 6.43
CA ALA A 13 13.95 15.56 7.23
C ALA A 13 15.31 15.03 6.74
N LYS A 14 15.36 13.76 6.31
CA LYS A 14 16.63 13.03 6.07
C LYS A 14 16.82 12.53 4.64
N GLY A 15 15.79 12.61 3.80
CA GLY A 15 15.75 11.89 2.53
C GLY A 15 15.43 10.41 2.75
N ILE A 16 15.68 9.60 1.72
CA ILE A 16 15.37 8.17 1.70
C ILE A 16 16.47 7.40 0.97
N SER A 17 16.81 6.22 1.48
CA SER A 17 17.81 5.34 0.87
C SER A 17 17.24 4.52 -0.29
N PHE A 18 18.11 3.94 -1.12
CA PHE A 18 17.68 3.22 -2.32
C PHE A 18 16.82 2.00 -1.99
N GLY A 19 17.22 1.17 -1.02
CA GLY A 19 16.43 0.02 -0.58
C GLY A 19 15.04 0.40 -0.05
N LYS A 20 14.94 1.53 0.66
CA LYS A 20 13.65 2.06 1.15
C LYS A 20 12.75 2.57 0.03
N VAL A 21 13.31 3.21 -1.01
CA VAL A 21 12.55 3.59 -2.22
C VAL A 21 12.02 2.35 -2.94
N VAL A 22 12.83 1.30 -3.06
CA VAL A 22 12.42 0.02 -3.65
C VAL A 22 11.30 -0.63 -2.81
N CYS A 23 11.44 -0.63 -1.48
CA CYS A 23 10.44 -1.12 -0.55
C CYS A 23 9.10 -0.37 -0.71
N LEU A 24 9.13 0.96 -0.78
CA LEU A 24 7.95 1.79 -1.04
C LEU A 24 7.29 1.41 -2.36
N ALA A 25 8.05 1.26 -3.45
CA ALA A 25 7.52 0.92 -4.76
C ALA A 25 6.85 -0.48 -4.76
N HIS A 26 7.42 -1.46 -4.04
CA HIS A 26 6.76 -2.75 -3.85
C HIS A 26 5.49 -2.64 -2.98
N CYS A 27 5.55 -1.87 -1.88
CA CYS A 27 4.39 -1.69 -1.00
C CYS A 27 3.23 -1.01 -1.72
N THR A 28 3.47 -0.12 -2.69
CA THR A 28 2.41 0.52 -3.48
C THR A 28 1.90 -0.36 -4.62
N GLY A 29 2.35 -1.61 -4.72
CA GLY A 29 1.84 -2.58 -5.68
C GLY A 29 2.52 -2.53 -7.05
N ALA A 30 3.54 -1.69 -7.24
CA ALA A 30 4.25 -1.64 -8.50
C ALA A 30 5.07 -2.93 -8.72
N LYS A 31 5.21 -3.34 -10.00
CA LYS A 31 6.18 -4.37 -10.36
C LYS A 31 7.54 -3.72 -10.47
N VAL A 32 8.47 -4.12 -9.60
CA VAL A 32 9.80 -3.54 -9.48
C VAL A 32 10.88 -4.59 -9.70
N GLU A 33 11.90 -4.22 -10.48
CA GLU A 33 13.17 -4.93 -10.59
C GLU A 33 14.28 -3.92 -10.24
N ALA A 34 15.04 -4.15 -9.17
CA ALA A 34 16.02 -3.19 -8.67
C ALA A 34 17.41 -3.81 -8.55
N PHE A 35 18.42 -3.00 -8.88
CA PHE A 35 19.81 -3.43 -8.92
C PHE A 35 20.71 -2.36 -8.33
N SER A 36 21.47 -2.71 -7.30
CA SER A 36 22.72 -2.01 -6.99
C SER A 36 23.76 -2.32 -8.07
N THR A 37 24.64 -1.37 -8.35
CA THR A 37 25.64 -1.49 -9.43
C THR A 37 26.56 -2.71 -9.29
N ASN A 38 26.82 -3.21 -8.09
CA ASN A 38 27.61 -4.43 -7.85
C ASN A 38 26.85 -5.73 -8.15
N GLN A 39 25.54 -5.68 -8.42
CA GLN A 39 24.71 -6.85 -8.74
C GLN A 39 24.50 -7.03 -10.25
N THR A 40 24.95 -6.08 -11.07
CA THR A 40 24.73 -6.06 -12.52
C THR A 40 25.91 -5.40 -13.24
N THR A 41 25.82 -5.22 -14.55
CA THR A 41 26.88 -4.61 -15.35
C THR A 41 26.38 -3.35 -16.06
N ILE A 42 27.31 -2.49 -16.49
CA ILE A 42 26.98 -1.34 -17.34
C ILE A 42 26.34 -1.76 -18.67
N ALA A 43 26.65 -2.96 -19.19
CA ALA A 43 26.05 -3.48 -20.41
C ALA A 43 24.56 -3.81 -20.18
N ASP A 44 24.23 -4.46 -19.07
CA ASP A 44 22.84 -4.72 -18.69
C ASP A 44 22.09 -3.42 -18.42
N PHE A 45 22.71 -2.47 -17.71
CA PHE A 45 22.14 -1.15 -17.49
C PHE A 45 21.80 -0.44 -18.80
N ARG A 46 22.70 -0.47 -19.79
CA ARG A 46 22.42 0.08 -21.13
C ARG A 46 21.18 -0.57 -21.75
N ASN A 47 21.09 -1.90 -21.69
CA ASN A 47 19.95 -2.63 -22.23
C ASN A 47 18.64 -2.24 -21.52
N PHE A 48 18.65 -2.05 -20.20
CA PHE A 48 17.49 -1.59 -19.45
C PHE A 48 17.09 -0.15 -19.78
N VAL A 49 18.06 0.76 -19.94
CA VAL A 49 17.82 2.14 -20.36
C VAL A 49 17.19 2.18 -21.75
N ILE A 50 17.70 1.40 -22.71
CA ILE A 50 17.11 1.26 -24.05
C ILE A 50 15.67 0.73 -23.94
N LYS A 51 15.48 -0.41 -23.25
CA LYS A 51 14.18 -1.07 -23.10
C LYS A 51 13.12 -0.13 -22.54
N CYS A 52 13.41 0.58 -21.46
CA CYS A 52 12.42 1.41 -20.77
C CYS A 52 12.27 2.79 -21.42
N SER A 53 13.28 3.30 -22.16
CA SER A 53 13.13 4.50 -23.00
C SER A 53 12.26 4.26 -24.24
N SER A 54 12.06 3.01 -24.65
CA SER A 54 11.23 2.62 -25.80
C SER A 54 9.92 1.94 -25.40
N SER A 55 9.53 2.02 -24.13
CA SER A 55 8.32 1.37 -23.60
C SER A 55 7.39 2.38 -22.96
N GLU A 56 6.09 2.23 -23.19
CA GLU A 56 5.06 2.99 -22.49
C GLU A 56 4.75 2.42 -21.09
N ASN A 57 5.18 1.18 -20.82
CA ASN A 57 4.81 0.42 -19.62
C ASN A 57 6.01 0.05 -18.73
N CYS A 58 7.23 0.45 -19.10
CA CYS A 58 8.41 0.32 -18.25
C CYS A 58 9.09 1.68 -18.09
N HIS A 59 9.41 2.05 -16.86
CA HIS A 59 10.15 3.25 -16.54
C HIS A 59 11.37 2.89 -15.68
N LEU A 60 12.45 3.65 -15.82
CA LEU A 60 13.67 3.46 -15.06
C LEU A 60 13.91 4.67 -14.16
N ILE A 61 14.19 4.43 -12.89
CA ILE A 61 14.58 5.45 -11.91
C ILE A 61 16.00 5.13 -11.43
N SER A 62 16.90 6.11 -11.57
CA SER A 62 18.29 6.00 -11.12
C SER A 62 18.47 6.66 -9.75
N SER A 63 19.30 6.05 -8.89
CA SER A 63 19.85 6.61 -7.66
C SER A 63 21.34 6.86 -7.88
N TYR A 64 21.78 8.11 -7.84
CA TYR A 64 23.15 8.48 -8.23
C TYR A 64 23.72 9.61 -7.34
N ASP A 65 25.04 9.73 -7.30
CA ASP A 65 25.73 10.82 -6.61
C ASP A 65 25.99 12.01 -7.56
N ARG A 66 25.40 13.17 -7.25
CA ARG A 66 25.59 14.42 -8.00
C ARG A 66 27.04 14.90 -7.99
N GLY A 67 27.83 14.53 -6.98
CA GLY A 67 29.25 14.90 -6.89
C GLY A 67 30.06 14.44 -8.10
N VAL A 68 29.73 13.28 -8.68
CA VAL A 68 30.38 12.74 -9.89
C VAL A 68 30.12 13.63 -11.11
N PHE A 69 28.96 14.30 -11.16
CA PHE A 69 28.62 15.26 -12.22
C PHE A 69 29.16 16.67 -11.94
N LYS A 70 29.88 16.87 -10.83
CA LYS A 70 30.26 18.19 -10.30
C LYS A 70 29.04 19.10 -10.05
N GLN A 71 27.88 18.49 -9.78
CA GLN A 71 26.67 19.19 -9.38
C GLN A 71 26.65 19.38 -7.86
N THR A 72 25.97 20.41 -7.39
CA THR A 72 25.84 20.65 -5.95
C THR A 72 24.88 19.62 -5.33
N GLY A 73 25.23 19.09 -4.17
CA GLY A 73 24.46 18.07 -3.45
C GLY A 73 25.10 16.69 -3.56
N SER A 74 24.53 15.70 -2.87
CA SER A 74 25.02 14.32 -2.86
C SER A 74 24.04 13.39 -3.60
N GLY A 75 23.53 12.36 -2.92
CA GLY A 75 22.61 11.37 -3.48
C GLY A 75 21.33 12.01 -4.03
N HIS A 76 20.88 11.53 -5.18
CA HIS A 76 19.67 12.00 -5.86
C HIS A 76 18.96 10.87 -6.59
N PHE A 77 17.64 11.00 -6.72
CA PHE A 77 16.82 10.07 -7.51
C PHE A 77 16.17 10.84 -8.66
N SER A 78 16.19 10.27 -9.87
CA SER A 78 15.42 10.82 -10.99
C SER A 78 15.09 9.76 -12.03
N PRO A 79 13.94 9.87 -12.72
CA PRO A 79 13.61 9.04 -13.86
C PRO A 79 14.58 9.26 -15.04
N ILE A 80 14.79 8.20 -15.82
CA ILE A 80 15.45 8.27 -17.12
C ILE A 80 14.39 8.37 -18.20
N GLY A 81 14.39 9.48 -18.93
CA GLY A 81 13.38 9.83 -19.92
C GLY A 81 13.74 9.49 -21.36
N GLY A 82 14.96 9.01 -21.63
CA GLY A 82 15.38 8.71 -22.99
C GLY A 82 16.81 8.20 -23.10
N TYR A 83 17.11 7.62 -24.26
CA TYR A 83 18.43 7.13 -24.64
C TYR A 83 18.83 7.67 -26.02
N ASN A 84 20.06 8.17 -26.13
CA ASN A 84 20.66 8.57 -27.39
C ASN A 84 21.73 7.55 -27.78
N ALA A 85 21.44 6.73 -28.79
CA ALA A 85 22.32 5.64 -29.23
C ALA A 85 23.62 6.14 -29.90
N GLU A 86 23.56 7.24 -30.64
CA GLU A 86 24.73 7.79 -31.36
C GLU A 86 25.85 8.22 -30.41
N ARG A 87 25.47 8.80 -29.26
CA ARG A 87 26.41 9.38 -28.28
C ARG A 87 26.49 8.60 -26.97
N ASP A 88 25.77 7.48 -26.87
CA ASP A 88 25.62 6.66 -25.66
C ASP A 88 25.26 7.51 -24.42
N MET A 89 24.17 8.25 -24.50
CA MET A 89 23.71 9.15 -23.43
C MET A 89 22.34 8.78 -22.89
N ALA A 90 22.11 9.01 -21.60
CA ALA A 90 20.81 8.92 -20.96
C ALA A 90 20.28 10.32 -20.62
N LEU A 91 18.98 10.54 -20.83
CA LEU A 91 18.29 11.76 -20.44
C LEU A 91 17.78 11.62 -19.00
N ILE A 92 18.32 12.41 -18.07
CA ILE A 92 17.82 12.50 -16.71
C ILE A 92 16.69 13.53 -16.66
N LEU A 93 15.51 13.12 -16.17
CA LEU A 93 14.39 14.02 -15.86
C LEU A 93 14.52 14.51 -14.42
N ASP A 94 15.42 15.48 -14.18
CA ASP A 94 15.76 15.92 -12.82
C ASP A 94 14.55 16.51 -12.08
N VAL A 95 14.15 15.84 -10.99
CA VAL A 95 13.00 16.25 -10.16
C VAL A 95 13.27 17.51 -9.32
N ALA A 96 14.55 17.89 -9.11
CA ALA A 96 14.93 19.15 -8.47
C ALA A 96 14.89 20.31 -9.49
N ARG A 97 13.72 20.54 -10.09
CA ARG A 97 13.48 21.50 -11.19
C ARG A 97 13.87 22.94 -10.86
N PHE A 98 13.92 23.29 -9.58
CA PHE A 98 14.39 24.60 -9.11
C PHE A 98 15.91 24.79 -9.28
N LYS A 99 16.66 23.71 -9.56
CA LYS A 99 18.12 23.70 -9.55
C LYS A 99 18.73 23.29 -10.88
N TYR A 100 18.23 22.22 -11.50
CA TYR A 100 18.72 21.76 -12.79
C TYR A 100 17.56 21.38 -13.72
N PRO A 101 17.67 21.68 -15.03
CA PRO A 101 16.73 21.19 -16.02
C PRO A 101 16.97 19.69 -16.31
N PRO A 102 16.05 19.03 -17.04
CA PRO A 102 16.37 17.76 -17.69
C PRO A 102 17.64 17.88 -18.54
N HIS A 103 18.54 16.91 -18.43
CA HIS A 103 19.85 16.98 -19.08
C HIS A 103 20.36 15.61 -19.52
N TRP A 104 21.14 15.60 -20.59
CA TRP A 104 21.80 14.41 -21.11
C TRP A 104 23.13 14.18 -20.41
N VAL A 105 23.38 12.93 -20.02
CA VAL A 105 24.66 12.50 -19.45
C VAL A 105 25.20 11.30 -20.22
N PRO A 106 26.53 11.19 -20.44
CA PRO A 106 27.12 9.95 -20.93
C PRO A 106 26.74 8.78 -20.03
N LEU A 107 26.29 7.66 -20.61
CA LEU A 107 25.81 6.51 -19.86
C LEU A 107 26.88 5.98 -18.89
N LYS A 108 28.15 5.97 -19.32
CA LYS A 108 29.29 5.60 -18.48
C LYS A 108 29.43 6.50 -17.26
N LEU A 109 29.24 7.81 -17.42
CA LEU A 109 29.33 8.76 -16.30
C LEU A 109 28.16 8.56 -15.32
N LEU A 110 26.95 8.29 -15.83
CA LEU A 110 25.82 7.92 -14.98
C LEU A 110 26.07 6.63 -14.21
N TRP A 111 26.63 5.61 -14.86
CA TRP A 111 27.02 4.37 -14.19
C TRP A 111 28.04 4.62 -13.08
N GLU A 112 29.09 5.41 -13.34
CA GLU A 112 30.08 5.81 -12.32
C GLU A 112 29.41 6.55 -11.14
N ALA A 113 28.43 7.41 -11.42
CA ALA A 113 27.66 8.11 -10.39
C ALA A 113 26.78 7.17 -9.55
N MET A 114 26.22 6.11 -10.14
CA MET A 114 25.48 5.07 -9.41
C MET A 114 26.41 4.07 -8.70
N ASP A 115 27.65 3.91 -9.17
CA ASP A 115 28.65 3.02 -8.56
C ASP A 115 29.21 3.57 -7.23
N SER A 116 28.89 4.82 -6.90
CA SER A 116 29.25 5.42 -5.61
C SER A 116 28.56 4.75 -4.40
N ILE A 117 29.23 4.78 -3.25
CA ILE A 117 28.69 4.30 -1.97
C ILE A 117 27.80 5.39 -1.36
N ASP A 118 26.59 5.03 -0.96
CA ASP A 118 25.77 5.84 -0.07
C ASP A 118 26.31 5.72 1.36
N GLN A 119 26.79 6.82 1.92
CA GLN A 119 27.39 6.84 3.25
C GLN A 119 26.39 6.51 4.37
N SER A 120 25.09 6.70 4.13
CA SER A 120 24.06 6.41 5.13
C SER A 120 23.80 4.91 5.30
N THR A 121 24.03 4.11 4.25
CA THR A 121 23.77 2.65 4.25
C THR A 121 25.04 1.82 4.10
N GLY A 122 26.14 2.40 3.65
CA GLY A 122 27.36 1.69 3.29
C GLY A 122 27.21 0.80 2.04
N LYS A 123 26.10 0.91 1.31
CA LYS A 123 25.84 0.14 0.09
C LYS A 123 26.04 1.01 -1.15
N ARG A 124 26.23 0.36 -2.31
CA ARG A 124 26.24 1.06 -3.59
C ARG A 124 24.84 1.49 -3.98
N ARG A 125 24.74 2.64 -4.63
CA ARG A 125 23.52 3.08 -5.30
C ARG A 125 23.24 2.21 -6.53
N GLY A 126 22.27 2.61 -7.35
CA GLY A 126 21.78 1.75 -8.42
C GLY A 126 20.58 2.31 -9.16
N PHE A 127 19.78 1.43 -9.72
CA PHE A 127 18.58 1.79 -10.46
C PHE A 127 17.48 0.76 -10.27
N MET A 128 16.24 1.19 -10.47
CA MET A 128 15.08 0.31 -10.47
C MET A 128 14.26 0.51 -11.74
N LEU A 129 13.73 -0.59 -12.26
CA LEU A 129 12.71 -0.63 -13.28
C LEU A 129 11.36 -0.74 -12.60
N ILE A 130 10.41 0.06 -13.04
CA ILE A 130 9.04 0.07 -12.54
C ILE A 130 8.10 -0.15 -13.72
N SER A 131 7.11 -1.01 -13.52
CA SER A 131 6.06 -1.27 -14.50
C SER A 131 4.72 -1.51 -13.81
N ARG A 132 3.63 -1.35 -14.56
CA ARG A 132 2.30 -1.75 -14.09
C ARG A 132 2.27 -3.28 -13.91
N PRO A 133 1.81 -3.79 -12.76
CA PRO A 133 1.59 -5.22 -12.60
C PRO A 133 0.51 -5.72 -13.58
N HIS A 134 0.48 -7.03 -13.87
CA HIS A 134 -0.50 -7.60 -14.79
C HIS A 134 -1.95 -7.55 -14.25
N ARG A 135 -2.09 -7.45 -12.92
CA ARG A 135 -3.34 -7.26 -12.18
C ARG A 135 -3.13 -6.19 -11.13
N GLU A 136 -4.18 -5.47 -10.76
CA GLU A 136 -4.11 -4.40 -9.76
C GLU A 136 -4.13 -4.99 -8.35
N PRO A 137 -3.01 -4.91 -7.59
CA PRO A 137 -2.99 -5.35 -6.20
C PRO A 137 -3.38 -4.20 -5.25
N GLY A 138 -3.86 -4.52 -4.05
CA GLY A 138 -4.10 -3.51 -3.01
C GLY A 138 -5.27 -2.58 -3.33
N LEU A 139 -6.36 -3.15 -3.85
CA LEU A 139 -7.56 -2.42 -4.24
C LEU A 139 -8.34 -1.93 -3.02
N LEU A 140 -8.39 -2.71 -1.94
CA LEU A 140 -9.18 -2.40 -0.75
C LEU A 140 -8.31 -2.07 0.46
N TYR A 141 -7.20 -2.74 0.68
CA TYR A 141 -6.43 -2.63 1.92
C TYR A 141 -4.93 -2.49 1.67
N THR A 142 -4.30 -1.69 2.53
CA THR A 142 -2.85 -1.52 2.60
C THR A 142 -2.40 -1.44 4.05
N LEU A 143 -1.17 -1.88 4.32
CA LEU A 143 -0.51 -1.66 5.60
C LEU A 143 0.09 -0.26 5.69
N CYS A 144 0.24 0.23 6.92
CA CYS A 144 0.67 1.58 7.26
C CYS A 144 1.65 1.55 8.44
N CYS A 145 2.76 2.27 8.27
CA CYS A 145 3.84 2.44 9.24
C CYS A 145 4.01 3.90 9.68
N LYS A 146 2.98 4.74 9.49
CA LYS A 146 3.01 6.15 9.89
C LYS A 146 3.35 6.33 11.38
N ASP A 147 2.87 5.41 12.22
CA ASP A 147 3.10 5.40 13.66
C ASP A 147 3.96 4.20 14.06
N GLU A 148 4.94 4.39 14.97
CA GLU A 148 5.89 3.35 15.40
C GLU A 148 5.22 2.10 16.01
N SER A 149 3.94 2.18 16.39
CA SER A 149 3.16 1.04 16.83
C SER A 149 3.05 -0.10 15.82
N TRP A 150 3.27 0.16 14.54
CA TRP A 150 3.30 -0.89 13.51
C TRP A 150 4.27 -2.02 13.90
N ILE A 151 5.37 -1.71 14.61
CA ILE A 151 6.36 -2.68 15.09
C ILE A 151 5.73 -3.64 16.10
N ASN A 152 4.99 -3.11 17.07
CA ASN A 152 4.30 -3.90 18.08
C ASN A 152 3.17 -4.73 17.47
N ILE A 153 2.45 -4.19 16.49
CA ILE A 153 1.38 -4.89 15.77
C ILE A 153 1.96 -6.02 14.90
N ALA A 154 3.06 -5.77 14.18
CA ALA A 154 3.75 -6.79 13.40
C ALA A 154 4.28 -7.91 14.28
N LYS A 155 4.87 -7.58 15.44
CA LYS A 155 5.28 -8.56 16.46
C LYS A 155 4.08 -9.38 16.95
N TYR A 156 2.99 -8.70 17.30
CA TYR A 156 1.76 -9.36 17.75
C TYR A 156 1.26 -10.38 16.71
N LEU A 157 1.12 -9.98 15.44
CA LEU A 157 0.63 -10.86 14.37
C LEU A 157 1.54 -12.06 14.10
N LYS A 158 2.87 -11.85 14.18
CA LYS A 158 3.87 -12.86 13.80
C LYS A 158 4.24 -13.80 14.95
N GLU A 159 4.26 -13.31 16.19
CA GLU A 159 4.78 -14.04 17.35
C GLU A 159 3.68 -14.34 18.37
N ASP A 160 2.87 -13.35 18.71
CA ASP A 160 1.92 -13.48 19.81
C ASP A 160 0.67 -14.24 19.37
N VAL A 161 0.13 -14.00 18.17
CA VAL A 161 -1.02 -14.77 17.64
C VAL A 161 -0.74 -16.28 17.63
N PRO A 162 0.38 -16.78 17.06
CA PRO A 162 0.72 -18.21 17.14
C PRO A 162 0.81 -18.73 18.57
N ARG A 163 1.41 -17.97 19.50
CA ARG A 163 1.51 -18.36 20.91
C ARG A 163 0.14 -18.41 21.59
N LEU A 164 -0.73 -17.44 21.32
CA LEU A 164 -2.06 -17.33 21.88
C LEU A 164 -2.94 -18.51 21.47
N VAL A 165 -2.98 -18.84 20.17
CA VAL A 165 -3.77 -19.99 19.69
C VAL A 165 -3.21 -21.34 20.15
N SER A 166 -1.91 -21.42 20.46
CA SER A 166 -1.27 -22.64 20.98
C SER A 166 -1.50 -22.87 22.47
N SER A 167 -1.54 -21.78 23.25
CA SER A 167 -1.57 -21.82 24.71
C SER A 167 -2.99 -21.85 25.27
N GLN A 168 -3.94 -21.19 24.62
CA GLN A 168 -5.32 -21.12 25.07
C GLN A 168 -6.13 -22.35 24.65
N HIS A 169 -7.19 -22.65 25.40
CA HIS A 169 -8.14 -23.70 25.03
C HIS A 169 -9.11 -23.18 23.97
N VAL A 170 -8.82 -23.45 22.71
CA VAL A 170 -9.69 -23.16 21.56
C VAL A 170 -10.29 -24.47 21.05
N ASP A 171 -11.62 -24.52 20.93
CA ASP A 171 -12.40 -25.68 20.45
C ASP A 171 -13.37 -25.31 19.30
N SER A 172 -13.36 -24.06 18.85
CA SER A 172 -14.13 -23.58 17.70
C SER A 172 -13.40 -22.44 17.00
N VAL A 173 -13.77 -22.18 15.74
CA VAL A 173 -13.26 -21.06 14.95
C VAL A 173 -13.59 -19.72 15.62
N GLU A 174 -14.79 -19.56 16.17
CA GLU A 174 -15.18 -18.33 16.90
C GLU A 174 -14.33 -18.09 18.15
N LYS A 175 -13.89 -19.15 18.85
CA LYS A 175 -12.97 -18.97 19.98
C LYS A 175 -11.58 -18.55 19.50
N ILE A 176 -11.08 -19.09 18.39
CA ILE A 176 -9.81 -18.63 17.78
C ILE A 176 -9.92 -17.14 17.44
N ILE A 177 -10.97 -16.75 16.71
CA ILE A 177 -11.26 -15.36 16.34
C ILE A 177 -11.34 -14.49 17.60
N SER A 178 -12.05 -14.94 18.64
CA SER A 178 -12.15 -14.21 19.91
C SER A 178 -10.81 -14.01 20.59
N VAL A 179 -9.93 -15.02 20.58
CA VAL A 179 -8.60 -14.94 21.22
C VAL A 179 -7.73 -13.92 20.49
N VAL A 180 -7.73 -13.94 19.16
CA VAL A 180 -7.01 -12.96 18.35
C VAL A 180 -7.61 -11.57 18.61
N PHE A 181 -8.91 -11.40 18.40
CA PHE A 181 -9.58 -10.10 18.49
C PHE A 181 -9.41 -9.42 19.85
N LYS A 182 -9.58 -10.14 20.96
CA LYS A 182 -9.45 -9.58 22.33
C LYS A 182 -8.01 -9.20 22.69
N SER A 183 -7.02 -9.72 21.99
CA SER A 183 -5.61 -9.40 22.21
C SER A 183 -5.06 -8.42 21.19
N LEU A 184 -5.89 -7.85 20.32
CA LEU A 184 -5.46 -6.83 19.37
C LEU A 184 -4.90 -5.59 20.09
N PRO A 185 -3.77 -5.03 19.63
CA PRO A 185 -3.29 -3.74 20.10
C PRO A 185 -4.34 -2.64 19.90
N SER A 186 -4.44 -1.68 20.83
CA SER A 186 -5.48 -0.64 20.81
C SER A 186 -5.44 0.30 19.60
N ASN A 187 -4.29 0.42 18.95
CA ASN A 187 -4.04 1.21 17.74
C ASN A 187 -4.02 0.36 16.47
N PHE A 188 -4.51 -0.87 16.51
CA PHE A 188 -4.51 -1.75 15.36
C PHE A 188 -5.23 -1.18 14.11
N ASN A 189 -6.26 -0.37 14.31
CA ASN A 189 -6.98 0.33 13.24
C ASN A 189 -6.15 1.41 12.50
N THR A 190 -4.94 1.73 12.96
CA THR A 190 -4.00 2.61 12.25
C THR A 190 -3.07 1.82 11.32
N PHE A 191 -2.93 0.52 11.53
CA PHE A 191 -1.95 -0.33 10.85
C PHE A 191 -2.45 -0.86 9.52
N ILE A 192 -3.65 -1.44 9.46
CA ILE A 192 -4.28 -1.83 8.20
C ILE A 192 -5.34 -0.79 7.85
N ARG A 193 -5.30 -0.30 6.61
CA ARG A 193 -6.06 0.86 6.18
C ARG A 193 -6.79 0.56 4.89
N TRP A 194 -8.02 1.04 4.81
CA TRP A 194 -8.77 1.01 3.57
C TRP A 194 -8.17 2.00 2.54
N VAL A 195 -8.07 1.56 1.28
CA VAL A 195 -7.59 2.32 0.13
C VAL A 195 -8.76 3.11 -0.46
N ALA A 196 -8.94 4.30 0.08
CA ALA A 196 -9.90 5.31 -0.37
C ALA A 196 -9.55 5.90 -1.75
N GLU A 197 -10.55 6.11 -2.61
CA GLU A 197 -10.40 6.91 -3.83
C GLU A 197 -10.99 8.30 -3.63
N ILE A 198 -10.17 9.33 -3.85
CA ILE A 198 -10.48 10.70 -3.48
C ILE A 198 -10.49 11.59 -4.72
N ARG A 199 -11.49 12.46 -4.82
CA ARG A 199 -11.66 13.44 -5.91
C ARG A 199 -11.66 14.86 -5.34
N ILE A 200 -11.08 15.80 -6.09
CA ILE A 200 -11.24 17.24 -5.83
C ILE A 200 -12.56 17.67 -6.47
N THR A 201 -13.48 18.19 -5.67
CA THR A 201 -14.82 18.59 -6.13
C THR A 201 -14.78 19.67 -7.22
N GLU A 202 -13.77 20.54 -7.24
CA GLU A 202 -13.60 21.60 -8.25
C GLU A 202 -13.19 21.09 -9.64
N ASP A 203 -12.51 19.93 -9.71
CA ASP A 203 -12.13 19.25 -10.96
C ASP A 203 -13.07 18.08 -11.31
N ALA A 204 -13.98 17.73 -10.40
CA ALA A 204 -14.91 16.64 -10.57
C ALA A 204 -16.04 17.04 -11.52
N LYS A 205 -16.06 16.45 -12.72
CA LYS A 205 -17.30 16.40 -13.52
C LYS A 205 -18.39 15.73 -12.68
N GLU A 206 -19.66 16.15 -12.87
CA GLU A 206 -20.83 15.53 -12.21
C GLU A 206 -20.85 13.99 -12.37
N ASN A 207 -20.26 13.47 -13.46
CA ASN A 207 -20.15 12.04 -13.75
C ASN A 207 -18.74 11.48 -13.53
N LEU A 208 -18.67 10.25 -13.02
CA LEU A 208 -17.44 9.45 -12.94
C LEU A 208 -16.86 9.18 -14.35
N SER A 209 -15.55 9.32 -14.49
CA SER A 209 -14.81 8.89 -15.68
C SER A 209 -14.84 7.37 -15.84
N ALA A 210 -14.57 6.87 -17.05
CA ALA A 210 -14.52 5.43 -17.32
C ALA A 210 -13.47 4.72 -16.46
N GLU A 211 -12.36 5.39 -16.13
CA GLU A 211 -11.31 4.84 -15.28
C GLU A 211 -11.76 4.76 -13.82
N GLU A 212 -12.38 5.81 -13.28
CA GLU A 212 -12.94 5.81 -11.92
C GLU A 212 -14.01 4.73 -11.76
N LYS A 213 -14.93 4.60 -12.75
CA LYS A 213 -15.94 3.53 -12.76
C LYS A 213 -15.29 2.14 -12.78
N SER A 214 -14.29 1.94 -13.63
CA SER A 214 -13.59 0.67 -13.72
C SER A 214 -12.92 0.28 -12.40
N ARG A 215 -12.22 1.22 -11.72
CA ARG A 215 -11.57 0.95 -10.43
C ARG A 215 -12.59 0.67 -9.33
N LEU A 216 -13.67 1.45 -9.27
CA LEU A 216 -14.74 1.25 -8.29
C LEU A 216 -15.39 -0.13 -8.45
N ASN A 217 -15.66 -0.55 -9.68
CA ASN A 217 -16.22 -1.87 -9.97
C ASN A 217 -15.28 -3.00 -9.53
N LEU A 218 -13.96 -2.86 -9.75
CA LEU A 218 -12.99 -3.84 -9.26
C LEU A 218 -13.00 -3.94 -7.73
N LYS A 219 -13.05 -2.80 -7.02
CA LYS A 219 -13.16 -2.77 -5.56
C LYS A 219 -14.44 -3.45 -5.05
N GLN A 220 -15.58 -3.22 -5.71
CA GLN A 220 -16.84 -3.88 -5.38
C GLN A 220 -16.76 -5.40 -5.55
N VAL A 221 -16.10 -5.87 -6.62
CA VAL A 221 -15.86 -7.30 -6.84
C VAL A 221 -15.04 -7.89 -5.69
N VAL A 222 -13.92 -7.27 -5.31
CA VAL A 222 -13.10 -7.77 -4.19
C VAL A 222 -13.90 -7.80 -2.89
N LEU A 223 -14.66 -6.74 -2.60
CA LEU A 223 -15.46 -6.65 -1.37
C LEU A 223 -16.52 -7.76 -1.31
N LYS A 224 -17.20 -8.00 -2.43
CA LYS A 224 -18.14 -9.11 -2.56
C LYS A 224 -17.46 -10.47 -2.35
N GLU A 225 -16.29 -10.69 -2.94
CA GLU A 225 -15.53 -11.92 -2.74
C GLU A 225 -15.12 -12.12 -1.28
N VAL A 226 -14.82 -11.06 -0.52
CA VAL A 226 -14.57 -11.13 0.94
C VAL A 226 -15.83 -11.60 1.67
N HIS A 227 -16.97 -10.97 1.40
CA HIS A 227 -18.26 -11.30 2.05
C HIS A 227 -18.69 -12.75 1.80
N GLU A 228 -18.35 -13.31 0.63
CA GLU A 228 -18.68 -14.68 0.25
C GLU A 228 -17.84 -15.75 0.95
N THR A 229 -16.73 -15.38 1.62
CA THR A 229 -15.88 -16.34 2.33
C THR A 229 -16.56 -16.91 3.59
N GLU A 230 -16.31 -18.19 3.89
CA GLU A 230 -16.76 -18.79 5.16
C GLU A 230 -16.11 -18.13 6.39
N LEU A 231 -14.86 -17.68 6.27
CA LEU A 231 -14.17 -16.97 7.34
C LEU A 231 -14.88 -15.66 7.70
N PHE A 232 -15.34 -14.89 6.70
CA PHE A 232 -16.12 -13.68 6.92
C PHE A 232 -17.41 -13.96 7.71
N LYS A 233 -18.10 -15.07 7.42
CA LYS A 233 -19.32 -15.47 8.15
C LYS A 233 -19.03 -15.72 9.63
N HIS A 234 -17.96 -16.44 9.95
CA HIS A 234 -17.55 -16.65 11.34
C HIS A 234 -17.16 -15.34 12.05
N ILE A 235 -16.44 -14.45 11.36
CA ILE A 235 -16.03 -13.15 11.92
C ILE A 235 -17.24 -12.26 12.17
N SER A 236 -18.13 -12.11 11.19
CA SER A 236 -19.33 -11.28 11.30
C SER A 236 -20.26 -11.77 12.42
N LYS A 237 -20.45 -13.09 12.54
CA LYS A 237 -21.18 -13.72 13.65
C LYS A 237 -20.54 -13.41 15.01
N PHE A 238 -19.22 -13.52 15.13
CA PHE A 238 -18.50 -13.20 16.37
C PHE A 238 -18.59 -11.71 16.72
N LEU A 239 -18.32 -10.82 15.76
CA LEU A 239 -18.33 -9.37 16.00
C LEU A 239 -19.73 -8.86 16.39
N SER A 240 -20.78 -9.38 15.75
CA SER A 240 -22.17 -9.13 16.15
C SER A 240 -22.44 -9.58 17.60
N SER A 241 -21.92 -10.75 18.01
CA SER A 241 -22.10 -11.27 19.37
C SER A 241 -21.44 -10.43 20.47
N VAL A 242 -20.39 -9.67 20.14
CA VAL A 242 -19.70 -8.77 21.07
C VAL A 242 -20.18 -7.32 20.97
N GLY A 243 -21.21 -7.05 20.17
CA GLY A 243 -21.76 -5.71 19.98
C GLY A 243 -20.77 -4.76 19.29
N TYR A 244 -19.90 -5.27 18.43
CA TYR A 244 -19.01 -4.42 17.65
C TYR A 244 -19.81 -3.72 16.55
N GLU A 245 -19.91 -2.39 16.64
CA GLU A 245 -20.46 -1.54 15.59
C GLU A 245 -19.31 -0.79 14.92
N ASP A 246 -19.24 -0.89 13.58
CA ASP A 246 -18.30 -0.08 12.81
C ASP A 246 -18.98 1.21 12.33
N SER A 247 -18.23 2.30 12.32
CA SER A 247 -18.74 3.62 11.93
C SER A 247 -18.13 4.05 10.61
N MET A 248 -18.89 3.86 9.52
CA MET A 248 -18.53 4.39 8.19
C MET A 248 -18.17 5.87 8.25
N THR A 249 -18.94 6.64 9.01
CA THR A 249 -18.76 8.09 9.17
C THR A 249 -17.37 8.43 9.69
N PHE A 250 -16.83 7.64 10.64
CA PHE A 250 -15.49 7.84 11.16
C PHE A 250 -14.41 7.48 10.13
N ALA A 251 -14.55 6.34 9.44
CA ALA A 251 -13.61 5.92 8.40
C ALA A 251 -13.58 6.91 7.21
N ALA A 252 -14.76 7.35 6.76
CA ALA A 252 -14.93 8.33 5.70
C ALA A 252 -14.38 9.71 6.10
N ALA A 253 -14.70 10.20 7.31
CA ALA A 253 -14.14 11.47 7.82
C ALA A 253 -12.61 11.45 7.82
N LYS A 254 -12.01 10.35 8.29
CA LYS A 254 -10.54 10.18 8.32
C LYS A 254 -9.95 10.11 6.91
N ALA A 255 -10.62 9.43 5.97
CA ALA A 255 -10.20 9.39 4.57
C ALA A 255 -10.24 10.78 3.93
N CYS A 256 -11.31 11.55 4.15
CA CYS A 256 -11.46 12.91 3.63
C CYS A 256 -10.38 13.86 4.18
N CYS A 257 -10.10 13.84 5.49
CA CYS A 257 -9.02 14.65 6.08
C CYS A 257 -7.66 14.35 5.43
N GLN A 258 -7.34 13.07 5.24
CA GLN A 258 -6.06 12.69 4.64
C GLN A 258 -5.99 12.99 3.14
N GLY A 259 -7.11 12.90 2.44
CA GLY A 259 -7.22 13.41 1.08
C GLY A 259 -6.84 14.87 1.01
N ALA A 260 -7.44 15.70 1.87
CA ALA A 260 -7.14 17.13 1.94
C ALA A 260 -5.66 17.41 2.27
N GLU A 261 -5.04 16.65 3.19
CA GLU A 261 -3.60 16.74 3.48
C GLU A 261 -2.73 16.49 2.23
N ILE A 262 -3.01 15.41 1.50
CA ILE A 262 -2.25 15.03 0.29
C ILE A 262 -2.42 16.08 -0.80
N LEU A 263 -3.66 16.51 -1.04
CA LEU A 263 -4.02 17.45 -2.11
C LEU A 263 -3.49 18.86 -1.84
N SER A 264 -3.44 19.28 -0.57
CA SER A 264 -2.90 20.58 -0.16
C SER A 264 -1.37 20.62 -0.06
N GLY A 265 -0.70 19.47 -0.07
CA GLY A 265 0.75 19.35 0.12
C GLY A 265 1.25 19.74 1.52
N CYS A 266 0.35 19.96 2.48
CA CYS A 266 0.68 20.34 3.86
C CYS A 266 0.49 19.16 4.82
N SER A 267 1.57 18.69 5.45
CA SER A 267 1.51 17.61 6.46
C SER A 267 1.54 18.11 7.91
N SER A 268 1.66 19.43 8.11
CA SER A 268 2.06 20.02 9.41
C SER A 268 0.88 20.47 10.29
N ILE A 269 -0.36 20.40 9.82
CA ILE A 269 -1.55 20.86 10.57
C ILE A 269 -2.73 19.92 10.31
N GLU A 270 -3.42 19.56 11.40
CA GLU A 270 -4.49 18.57 11.43
C GLU A 270 -5.75 19.11 10.73
N PHE A 271 -6.17 18.45 9.64
CA PHE A 271 -7.45 18.72 9.00
C PHE A 271 -8.58 18.10 9.83
N CYS A 272 -9.65 18.85 10.06
CA CYS A 272 -10.83 18.35 10.76
C CYS A 272 -12.02 18.22 9.80
N CYS A 273 -12.55 17.02 9.63
CA CYS A 273 -13.76 16.77 8.85
C CYS A 273 -14.97 17.14 9.72
N ARG A 274 -15.70 18.17 9.31
CA ARG A 274 -16.84 18.72 10.06
C ARG A 274 -18.13 17.99 9.78
N GLU A 275 -18.31 17.56 8.53
CA GLU A 275 -19.53 16.89 8.07
C GLU A 275 -19.18 15.84 7.01
N VAL A 276 -19.91 14.72 7.03
CA VAL A 276 -19.82 13.64 6.03
C VAL A 276 -21.24 13.38 5.53
N LYS A 277 -21.47 13.54 4.22
CA LYS A 277 -22.76 13.26 3.57
C LYS A 277 -22.60 12.16 2.55
N CYS A 278 -23.49 11.17 2.60
CA CYS A 278 -23.62 10.20 1.51
C CYS A 278 -24.52 10.79 0.43
N VAL A 279 -24.04 10.88 -0.79
CA VAL A 279 -24.82 11.27 -1.96
C VAL A 279 -24.92 10.05 -2.86
N ASN A 280 -26.13 9.50 -2.99
CA ASN A 280 -26.39 8.52 -4.04
C ASN A 280 -26.32 9.27 -5.37
N GLY A 281 -25.45 8.84 -6.26
CA GLY A 281 -25.46 9.36 -7.62
C GLY A 281 -26.83 9.07 -8.27
N ALA A 282 -27.28 9.95 -9.16
CA ALA A 282 -28.49 9.71 -9.94
C ALA A 282 -28.40 8.35 -10.63
N VAL A 283 -29.53 7.72 -10.94
CA VAL A 283 -29.76 6.33 -11.40
C VAL A 283 -28.79 5.76 -12.48
N GLU A 284 -27.93 6.58 -13.10
CA GLU A 284 -26.84 6.20 -14.03
C GLU A 284 -25.41 6.20 -13.43
N VAL A 285 -25.24 6.57 -12.17
CA VAL A 285 -23.95 6.58 -11.45
C VAL A 285 -23.90 5.36 -10.55
N GLU A 286 -23.41 4.24 -11.10
CA GLU A 286 -23.07 3.04 -10.33
C GLU A 286 -21.90 3.36 -9.37
N GLY A 287 -22.20 3.85 -8.17
CA GLY A 287 -21.21 4.11 -7.13
C GLY A 287 -21.70 4.99 -5.99
N THR A 288 -21.33 4.64 -4.75
CA THR A 288 -21.61 5.47 -3.57
C THR A 288 -20.55 6.56 -3.45
N VAL A 289 -20.97 7.83 -3.52
CA VAL A 289 -20.09 8.99 -3.29
C VAL A 289 -20.35 9.53 -1.90
N VAL A 290 -19.29 9.69 -1.12
CA VAL A 290 -19.34 10.30 0.20
C VAL A 290 -18.59 11.63 0.16
N THR A 291 -19.29 12.73 0.39
CA THR A 291 -18.69 14.07 0.40
C THR A 291 -18.37 14.45 1.84
N GLY A 292 -17.10 14.71 2.10
CA GLY A 292 -16.61 15.27 3.36
C GLY A 292 -16.31 16.76 3.25
N VAL A 293 -16.79 17.56 4.20
CA VAL A 293 -16.39 18.96 4.35
C VAL A 293 -15.23 19.03 5.33
N VAL A 294 -14.04 19.35 4.83
CA VAL A 294 -12.81 19.42 5.62
C VAL A 294 -12.42 20.88 5.84
N VAL A 295 -12.10 21.24 7.09
CA VAL A 295 -11.78 22.62 7.47
C VAL A 295 -10.29 22.76 7.78
N ARG A 296 -9.67 23.81 7.25
CA ARG A 296 -8.30 24.26 7.55
C ARG A 296 -8.28 25.75 7.82
N ASP A 297 -7.83 26.20 8.99
CA ASP A 297 -7.63 27.61 9.33
C ASP A 297 -8.85 28.52 9.01
N GLY A 298 -10.07 27.97 9.10
CA GLY A 298 -11.33 28.66 8.77
C GLY A 298 -11.75 28.60 7.30
N SER A 299 -10.92 28.05 6.41
CA SER A 299 -11.26 27.74 5.02
C SER A 299 -11.85 26.33 4.90
N GLU A 300 -12.95 26.19 4.17
CA GLU A 300 -13.62 24.91 3.92
C GLU A 300 -13.20 24.35 2.56
N GLN A 301 -12.92 23.05 2.51
CA GLN A 301 -12.62 22.32 1.29
C GLN A 301 -13.52 21.07 1.21
N ASN A 302 -14.19 20.90 0.07
CA ASN A 302 -15.00 19.72 -0.20
C ASN A 302 -14.14 18.62 -0.83
N VAL A 303 -14.21 17.44 -0.23
CA VAL A 303 -13.48 16.25 -0.67
C VAL A 303 -14.49 15.14 -0.92
N ASP A 304 -14.53 14.64 -2.16
CA ASP A 304 -15.38 13.53 -2.54
C ASP A 304 -14.62 12.21 -2.42
N LEU A 305 -15.28 11.21 -1.85
CA LEU A 305 -14.76 9.88 -1.60
C LEU A 305 -15.61 8.86 -2.34
N LEU A 306 -14.98 8.04 -3.19
CA LEU A 306 -15.64 6.92 -3.86
C LEU A 306 -15.56 5.68 -2.95
N VAL A 307 -16.73 5.21 -2.53
CA VAL A 307 -16.86 4.06 -1.63
C VAL A 307 -17.44 2.87 -2.41
N PRO A 308 -16.75 1.73 -2.47
CA PRO A 308 -17.34 0.53 -3.05
C PRO A 308 -18.50 0.05 -2.16
N SER A 309 -19.62 -0.30 -2.77
CA SER A 309 -20.79 -0.86 -2.09
C SER A 309 -21.16 -2.20 -2.72
N THR A 310 -21.59 -3.14 -1.90
CA THR A 310 -22.13 -4.45 -2.33
C THR A 310 -23.62 -4.42 -2.65
N GLN A 311 -24.32 -3.30 -2.39
CA GLN A 311 -25.72 -3.06 -2.75
C GLN A 311 -25.87 -1.79 -3.61
N THR A 312 -26.87 -1.79 -4.50
CA THR A 312 -27.20 -0.68 -5.40
C THR A 312 -28.04 0.43 -4.74
N ASP A 313 -28.71 0.15 -3.62
CA ASP A 313 -29.58 1.09 -2.93
C ASP A 313 -29.10 1.33 -1.49
N CYS A 314 -28.68 2.57 -1.18
CA CYS A 314 -28.43 2.99 0.20
C CYS A 314 -29.77 3.20 0.92
N GLU A 315 -30.51 2.14 1.21
CA GLU A 315 -31.47 2.17 2.31
C GLU A 315 -30.73 1.84 3.61
N TYR A 316 -31.03 2.60 4.68
CA TYR A 316 -30.45 2.45 6.01
C TYR A 316 -30.75 1.05 6.59
N GLY A 317 -29.96 0.05 6.19
CA GLY A 317 -29.95 -1.30 6.73
C GLY A 317 -28.77 -1.51 7.68
N PRO A 318 -28.89 -2.38 8.70
CA PRO A 318 -27.86 -2.65 9.70
C PRO A 318 -26.70 -3.55 9.21
N GLU A 319 -26.71 -3.99 7.95
CA GLU A 319 -25.64 -4.79 7.35
C GLU A 319 -24.70 -3.86 6.58
N ALA A 320 -23.42 -3.78 6.98
CA ALA A 320 -22.46 -2.90 6.34
C ALA A 320 -22.27 -3.29 4.86
N THR A 321 -22.74 -2.42 3.96
CA THR A 321 -22.63 -2.60 2.51
C THR A 321 -21.29 -2.13 1.96
N TYR A 322 -20.45 -1.52 2.79
CA TYR A 322 -19.17 -0.86 2.52
C TYR A 322 -18.02 -1.51 3.31
N PRO A 323 -16.74 -1.27 2.94
CA PRO A 323 -15.61 -1.82 3.67
C PRO A 323 -15.67 -1.44 5.16
N ALA A 324 -15.73 -2.46 6.01
CA ALA A 324 -15.88 -2.32 7.45
C ALA A 324 -14.86 -3.18 8.23
N GLY A 325 -14.92 -3.10 9.56
CA GLY A 325 -13.98 -3.76 10.48
C GLY A 325 -13.99 -5.28 10.37
N ASN A 326 -15.13 -5.88 10.06
CA ASN A 326 -15.27 -7.30 9.74
C ASN A 326 -14.51 -7.69 8.46
N ASP A 327 -14.60 -6.90 7.40
CA ASP A 327 -13.85 -7.13 6.15
C ASP A 327 -12.35 -7.04 6.38
N LEU A 328 -11.92 -5.95 7.04
CA LEU A 328 -10.53 -5.70 7.37
C LEU A 328 -9.94 -6.82 8.21
N PHE A 329 -10.68 -7.30 9.23
CA PHE A 329 -10.23 -8.40 10.06
C PHE A 329 -10.18 -9.71 9.26
N THR A 330 -11.15 -9.96 8.38
CA THR A 330 -11.17 -11.13 7.49
C THR A 330 -9.94 -11.17 6.60
N VAL A 331 -9.70 -10.10 5.83
CA VAL A 331 -8.58 -10.05 4.89
C VAL A 331 -7.24 -10.11 5.62
N LEU A 332 -7.14 -9.53 6.83
CA LEU A 332 -5.93 -9.68 7.63
C LEU A 332 -5.68 -11.14 8.05
N LEU A 333 -6.69 -11.85 8.55
CA LEU A 333 -6.52 -13.26 8.94
C LEU A 333 -6.18 -14.14 7.74
N LEU A 334 -6.74 -13.86 6.56
CA LEU A 334 -6.34 -14.50 5.30
C LEU A 334 -4.87 -14.20 4.96
N ALA A 335 -4.39 -12.99 5.25
CA ALA A 335 -3.01 -12.58 4.99
C ALA A 335 -1.98 -13.21 5.96
N LEU A 336 -2.40 -13.74 7.11
CA LEU A 336 -1.47 -14.41 8.03
C LEU A 336 -0.93 -15.71 7.43
N PRO A 337 0.36 -16.04 7.67
CA PRO A 337 0.95 -17.29 7.17
C PRO A 337 0.21 -18.53 7.68
N PRO A 338 0.09 -19.62 6.90
CA PRO A 338 -0.54 -20.85 7.37
C PRO A 338 0.09 -21.47 8.62
N GLN A 339 1.38 -21.19 8.85
CA GLN A 339 2.13 -21.64 10.02
C GLN A 339 1.66 -20.94 11.31
N THR A 340 0.98 -19.79 11.21
CA THR A 340 0.40 -19.09 12.37
C THR A 340 -0.53 -19.99 13.18
N TRP A 341 -1.23 -20.90 12.49
CA TRP A 341 -2.27 -21.75 13.07
C TRP A 341 -1.76 -23.14 13.47
N SER A 342 -0.48 -23.47 13.26
CA SER A 342 0.01 -24.85 13.42
C SER A 342 0.09 -25.33 14.87
N GLY A 343 -0.03 -24.43 15.84
CA GLY A 343 0.01 -24.79 17.26
C GLY A 343 -1.35 -25.11 17.89
N ILE A 344 -2.45 -25.01 17.14
CA ILE A 344 -3.78 -25.44 17.60
C ILE A 344 -3.74 -26.93 17.93
N LYS A 345 -4.15 -27.30 19.16
CA LYS A 345 -4.03 -28.67 19.67
C LYS A 345 -5.02 -29.64 19.03
N ASP A 346 -6.23 -29.18 18.73
CA ASP A 346 -7.23 -29.99 18.03
C ASP A 346 -6.89 -30.03 16.54
N GLN A 347 -6.55 -31.23 16.05
CA GLN A 347 -6.14 -31.45 14.68
C GLN A 347 -7.25 -31.18 13.66
N ALA A 348 -8.52 -31.45 14.01
CA ALA A 348 -9.65 -31.19 13.13
C ALA A 348 -9.88 -29.69 12.99
N LEU A 349 -9.88 -28.96 14.11
CA LEU A 349 -10.01 -27.50 14.13
C LEU A 349 -8.83 -26.80 13.43
N MET A 350 -7.61 -27.31 13.61
CA MET A 350 -6.44 -26.77 12.90
C MET A 350 -6.59 -26.93 11.38
N ASN A 351 -7.06 -28.09 10.92
CA ASN A 351 -7.27 -28.35 9.50
C ASN A 351 -8.39 -27.49 8.93
N GLU A 352 -9.49 -27.32 9.67
CA GLU A 352 -10.58 -26.40 9.34
C GLU A 352 -10.06 -24.96 9.17
N MET A 353 -9.30 -24.45 10.16
CA MET A 353 -8.72 -23.11 10.07
C MET A 353 -7.77 -22.96 8.87
N LYS A 354 -6.93 -23.98 8.60
CA LYS A 354 -6.05 -23.99 7.42
C LYS A 354 -6.82 -24.00 6.10
N GLN A 355 -7.98 -24.66 6.04
CA GLN A 355 -8.85 -24.62 4.87
C GLN A 355 -9.47 -23.23 4.68
N LEU A 356 -9.97 -22.61 5.75
CA LEU A 356 -10.57 -21.27 5.72
C LEU A 356 -9.62 -20.18 5.18
N ILE A 357 -8.33 -20.28 5.49
CA ILE A 357 -7.30 -19.31 5.06
C ILE A 357 -6.49 -19.76 3.83
N SER A 358 -6.87 -20.88 3.20
CA SER A 358 -6.12 -21.43 2.07
C SER A 358 -6.33 -20.60 0.81
N MET A 359 -5.24 -20.14 0.21
CA MET A 359 -5.26 -19.40 -1.06
C MET A 359 -5.94 -20.17 -2.19
N ALA A 360 -5.87 -21.51 -2.17
CA ALA A 360 -6.41 -22.36 -3.23
C ALA A 360 -7.95 -22.30 -3.35
N PHE A 361 -8.65 -21.88 -2.29
CA PHE A 361 -10.10 -21.76 -2.26
C PHE A 361 -10.59 -20.32 -2.41
N LEU A 362 -9.68 -19.34 -2.46
CA LEU A 362 -10.07 -17.94 -2.63
C LEU A 362 -10.30 -17.63 -4.12
N PRO A 363 -11.29 -16.79 -4.46
CA PRO A 363 -11.42 -16.24 -5.80
C PRO A 363 -10.20 -15.42 -6.22
N THR A 364 -10.01 -15.22 -7.52
CA THR A 364 -8.76 -14.67 -8.07
C THR A 364 -8.46 -13.25 -7.60
N MET A 365 -9.46 -12.36 -7.50
CA MET A 365 -9.19 -10.97 -7.10
C MET A 365 -8.84 -10.88 -5.62
N LEU A 366 -9.54 -11.62 -4.76
CA LEU A 366 -9.23 -11.75 -3.35
C LEU A 366 -7.86 -12.40 -3.11
N GLN A 367 -7.45 -13.36 -3.95
CA GLN A 367 -6.08 -13.89 -3.88
C GLN A 367 -5.02 -12.80 -4.08
N GLU A 368 -5.19 -11.92 -5.07
CA GLU A 368 -4.25 -10.82 -5.31
C GLU A 368 -4.22 -9.82 -4.14
N GLU A 369 -5.38 -9.52 -3.56
CA GLU A 369 -5.50 -8.65 -2.39
C GLU A 369 -4.78 -9.23 -1.16
N VAL A 370 -4.99 -10.52 -0.89
CA VAL A 370 -4.34 -11.23 0.20
C VAL A 370 -2.83 -11.34 -0.03
N LEU A 371 -2.39 -11.62 -1.27
CA LEU A 371 -0.98 -11.65 -1.65
C LEU A 371 -0.32 -10.27 -1.50
N HIS A 372 -1.04 -9.20 -1.80
CA HIS A 372 -0.55 -7.84 -1.61
C HIS A 372 -0.22 -7.57 -0.13
N LEU A 373 -1.17 -7.80 0.78
CA LEU A 373 -0.94 -7.62 2.22
C LEU A 373 0.15 -8.55 2.76
N ARG A 374 0.20 -9.79 2.28
CA ARG A 374 1.26 -10.76 2.59
C ARG A 374 2.65 -10.25 2.22
N ARG A 375 2.81 -9.73 1.00
CA ARG A 375 4.07 -9.09 0.56
C ARG A 375 4.41 -7.89 1.44
N GLN A 376 3.44 -7.05 1.76
CA GLN A 376 3.66 -5.92 2.66
C GLN A 376 4.12 -6.38 4.06
N LEU A 377 3.48 -7.38 4.68
CA LEU A 377 3.93 -7.94 5.96
C LEU A 377 5.40 -8.43 5.92
N GLN A 378 5.82 -9.06 4.82
CA GLN A 378 7.21 -9.48 4.64
C GLN A 378 8.17 -8.30 4.46
N LEU A 379 7.77 -7.26 3.71
CA LEU A 379 8.56 -6.03 3.59
C LEU A 379 8.73 -5.33 4.94
N LEU A 380 7.65 -5.21 5.72
CA LEU A 380 7.71 -4.62 7.05
C LEU A 380 8.62 -5.40 7.99
N LYS A 381 8.63 -6.74 7.88
CA LYS A 381 9.60 -7.57 8.59
C LYS A 381 11.04 -7.26 8.17
N ARG A 382 11.31 -7.08 6.88
CA ARG A 382 12.66 -6.69 6.40
C ARG A 382 13.07 -5.33 6.96
N CYS A 383 12.16 -4.35 6.97
CA CYS A 383 12.40 -3.04 7.57
C CYS A 383 12.68 -3.14 9.08
N GLN A 384 11.93 -3.95 9.81
CA GLN A 384 12.16 -4.19 11.24
C GLN A 384 13.55 -4.80 11.50
N GLU A 385 14.05 -5.61 10.57
CA GLU A 385 15.36 -6.26 10.63
C GLU A 385 16.49 -5.41 10.02
N ASN A 386 16.20 -4.19 9.51
CA ASN A 386 17.12 -3.32 8.76
C ASN A 386 17.77 -4.01 7.54
N LYS A 387 17.01 -4.82 6.81
CA LYS A 387 17.46 -5.64 5.66
C LYS A 387 17.00 -5.12 4.29
N GLU A 388 16.34 -3.97 4.25
CA GLU A 388 15.82 -3.37 3.02
C GLU A 388 16.93 -3.02 2.00
N GLU A 389 18.17 -2.86 2.45
CA GLU A 389 19.33 -2.61 1.59
C GLU A 389 20.06 -3.90 1.15
N GLU A 390 19.68 -5.05 1.71
CA GLU A 390 20.31 -6.35 1.41
C GLU A 390 19.50 -7.16 0.40
N ASP A 391 18.17 -7.07 0.48
CA ASP A 391 17.23 -7.81 -0.36
C ASP A 391 16.26 -6.85 -1.05
N LEU A 392 16.64 -6.44 -2.25
CA LEU A 392 15.85 -5.55 -3.13
C LEU A 392 14.75 -6.28 -3.91
N ALA A 393 14.67 -7.62 -3.82
CA ALA A 393 13.72 -8.39 -4.61
C ALA A 393 12.32 -8.35 -3.98
N ALA A 394 11.28 -8.48 -4.82
CA ALA A 394 9.93 -8.66 -4.32
C ALA A 394 9.85 -9.89 -3.38
N PRO A 395 9.13 -9.80 -2.25
CA PRO A 395 8.95 -10.96 -1.38
C PRO A 395 8.21 -12.10 -2.12
N ALA A 396 8.74 -13.32 -2.02
CA ALA A 396 8.20 -14.50 -2.71
C ALA A 396 7.04 -15.14 -1.94
N TYR A 397 6.02 -15.58 -2.66
CA TYR A 397 4.87 -16.34 -2.15
C TYR A 397 4.48 -17.49 -3.09
#